data_AF-A0A7W1KEK0-F1
#
_entry.id   AF-A0A7W1KEK0-F1
#
_cell.length_a   1.000
_cell.length_b   1.000
_cell.length_c   1.000
_cell.angle_alpha   90.00
_cell.angle_beta   90.00
_cell.angle_gamma   90.00
#
_symmetry.space_group_name_H-M   'P 1'
#
loop_
_entity.id
_entity.type
_entity.pdbx_description
1 polymer ?
#
loop_
_entity_poly.entity_id
_entity_poly.type
_entity_poly.pdbx_seq_one_letter_code
_entity_poly.pdbx_strand_id
1 'polypeptide(L)'
;MVYGLWGKKIGMTQVFSEQNKVVPVTVIDVANWYVTQIKTKDVDGYNAVKLGCVKNKYAERSFEVTWLSEPRKYFSTFKEVPIDSETAGVEVGQFADPSHFIAQGDIVDVFGITKGAGFQGVVKRHGFSGGKA
;
A
#
# COMPACT_ATOMS: atom_id res chain seq x y z
N MET A 1 7.62 11.95 -10.36
CA MET A 1 6.59 10.87 -10.45
C MET A 1 6.38 10.27 -9.07
N VAL A 2 5.16 9.81 -8.74
CA VAL A 2 4.91 9.09 -7.47
C VAL A 2 5.26 7.61 -7.67
N TYR A 3 6.10 7.06 -6.79
CA TYR A 3 6.71 5.74 -6.98
C TYR A 3 5.84 4.54 -6.60
N GLY A 4 4.58 4.74 -6.23
CA GLY A 4 3.68 3.63 -5.92
C GLY A 4 2.51 4.02 -5.03
N LEU A 5 1.84 3.00 -4.49
CA LEU A 5 0.65 3.12 -3.68
C LEU A 5 0.65 2.09 -2.55
N TRP A 6 -0.11 2.39 -1.50
CA TRP A 6 -0.31 1.47 -0.39
C TRP A 6 -1.62 0.73 -0.54
N GLY A 7 -1.62 -0.53 -0.10
CA GLY A 7 -2.80 -1.38 -0.14
C GLY A 7 -2.77 -2.45 0.94
N LYS A 8 -3.93 -3.05 1.17
CA LYS A 8 -4.12 -4.15 2.10
C LYS A 8 -4.28 -5.46 1.33
N LYS A 9 -3.42 -6.44 1.60
CA LYS A 9 -3.64 -7.80 1.12
C LYS A 9 -4.92 -8.36 1.74
N ILE A 10 -5.96 -8.60 0.94
CA ILE A 10 -7.24 -9.14 1.43
C ILE A 10 -7.32 -10.66 1.28
N GLY A 11 -6.66 -11.24 0.28
CA GLY A 11 -6.72 -12.67 0.05
C GLY A 11 -6.02 -13.11 -1.22
N MET A 12 -6.15 -14.40 -1.52
CA MET A 12 -5.67 -15.01 -2.75
C MET A 12 -6.83 -15.75 -3.40
N THR A 13 -6.89 -15.69 -4.73
CA THR A 13 -7.86 -16.40 -5.56
C THR A 13 -7.16 -16.90 -6.82
N GLN A 14 -7.92 -17.41 -7.77
CA GLN A 14 -7.43 -17.84 -9.07
C GLN A 14 -8.26 -17.22 -10.19
N VAL A 15 -7.62 -16.95 -11.31
CA VAL A 15 -8.27 -16.51 -12.55
C VAL A 15 -7.89 -17.45 -13.68
N PHE A 16 -8.75 -17.56 -14.69
CA PHE A 16 -8.45 -18.31 -15.90
C PHE A 16 -7.88 -17.36 -16.95
N SER A 17 -6.69 -17.67 -17.45
CA SER A 17 -6.14 -16.98 -18.62
C SER A 17 -6.97 -17.29 -19.86
N GLU A 18 -6.83 -16.50 -20.91
CA GLU A 18 -7.40 -16.77 -22.25
C GLU A 18 -7.03 -18.16 -22.82
N GLN A 19 -5.91 -18.74 -22.36
CA GLN A 19 -5.43 -20.07 -22.74
C GLN A 19 -5.98 -21.20 -21.85
N ASN A 20 -7.05 -20.95 -21.08
CA ASN A 20 -7.64 -21.88 -20.10
C ASN A 20 -6.68 -22.38 -19.00
N LYS A 21 -5.58 -21.67 -18.75
CA LYS A 21 -4.68 -21.95 -17.62
C LYS A 21 -5.17 -21.27 -16.34
N VAL A 22 -5.01 -21.95 -15.21
CA VAL A 22 -5.28 -21.40 -13.87
C VAL A 22 -4.08 -20.56 -13.44
N VAL A 23 -4.32 -19.29 -13.10
CA VAL A 23 -3.31 -18.35 -12.61
C VAL A 23 -3.67 -17.93 -11.17
N PRO A 24 -2.83 -18.24 -10.17
CA PRO A 24 -3.04 -17.77 -8.81
C PRO A 24 -2.77 -16.27 -8.72
N VAL A 25 -3.69 -15.54 -8.08
CA VAL A 25 -3.60 -14.09 -7.93
C VAL A 25 -3.81 -13.68 -6.48
N THR A 26 -3.16 -12.58 -6.08
CA THR A 26 -3.40 -11.94 -4.78
C THR A 26 -4.25 -10.71 -5.00
N VAL A 27 -5.33 -10.57 -4.22
CA VAL A 27 -6.16 -9.37 -4.26
C VAL A 27 -5.63 -8.38 -3.22
N ILE A 28 -5.36 -7.15 -3.69
CA ILE A 28 -4.92 -6.02 -2.88
C ILE A 28 -6.02 -4.97 -2.89
N ASP A 29 -6.52 -4.63 -1.71
CA ASP A 29 -7.47 -3.54 -1.51
C ASP A 29 -6.71 -2.22 -1.37
N VAL A 30 -6.96 -1.34 -2.33
CA VAL A 30 -6.34 -0.01 -2.48
C VAL A 30 -7.39 1.09 -2.32
N ALA A 31 -8.59 0.74 -1.85
CA ALA A 31 -9.63 1.70 -1.56
C ALA A 31 -9.24 2.59 -0.38
N ASN A 32 -9.89 3.75 -0.30
CA ASN A 32 -9.83 4.66 0.85
C ASN A 32 -8.46 5.32 1.12
N TRP A 33 -7.50 5.26 0.19
CA TRP A 33 -6.24 5.97 0.33
C TRP A 33 -6.33 7.36 -0.30
N TYR A 34 -6.08 8.38 0.52
CA TYR A 34 -6.13 9.78 0.11
C TYR A 34 -4.82 10.48 0.47
N VAL A 35 -4.45 11.48 -0.34
CA VAL A 35 -3.32 12.35 -0.06
C VAL A 35 -3.65 13.24 1.13
N THR A 36 -2.83 13.18 2.18
CA THR A 36 -3.04 13.94 3.42
C THR A 36 -2.05 15.07 3.61
N GLN A 37 -0.84 14.91 3.07
CA GLN A 37 0.21 15.90 3.13
C GLN A 37 1.20 15.66 1.99
N ILE A 38 1.75 16.75 1.45
CA ILE A 38 2.87 16.72 0.51
C ILE A 38 4.10 17.20 1.28
N LYS A 39 5.16 16.39 1.27
CA LYS A 39 6.44 16.69 1.90
C LYS A 39 7.43 17.18 0.87
N THR A 40 8.16 18.23 1.21
CA THR A 40 9.14 18.86 0.32
C THR A 40 10.51 18.90 0.95
N LYS A 41 11.55 18.91 0.12
CA LYS A 41 12.94 18.97 0.58
C LYS A 41 13.25 20.18 1.46
N ASP A 42 12.64 21.33 1.20
CA ASP A 42 12.90 22.57 1.94
C ASP A 42 12.35 22.54 3.37
N VAL A 43 11.22 21.86 3.59
CA VAL A 43 10.53 21.81 4.89
C VAL A 43 10.84 20.52 5.65
N ASP A 44 10.80 19.38 4.96
CA ASP A 44 10.91 18.03 5.54
C ASP A 44 12.28 17.36 5.30
N GLY A 45 13.14 17.93 4.45
CA GLY A 45 14.45 17.36 4.09
C GLY A 45 14.41 16.28 3.00
N TYR A 46 13.22 15.88 2.55
CA TYR A 46 13.02 14.92 1.46
C TYR A 46 11.65 15.12 0.77
N ASN A 47 11.50 14.55 -0.42
CA ASN A 47 10.27 14.64 -1.20
C ASN A 47 9.44 13.35 -1.02
N ALA A 48 8.21 13.49 -0.54
CA ALA A 48 7.29 12.36 -0.40
C ALA A 48 5.82 12.81 -0.37
N VAL A 49 4.92 11.89 -0.70
CA VAL A 49 3.48 12.05 -0.50
C VAL A 49 3.07 11.20 0.70
N LYS A 50 2.39 11.81 1.66
CA LYS A 50 1.81 11.09 2.80
C LYS A 50 0.37 10.74 2.50
N LEU A 51 0.08 9.45 2.44
CA LEU A 51 -1.24 8.89 2.24
C LEU A 51 -1.87 8.50 3.58
N GLY A 52 -3.17 8.78 3.72
CA GLY A 52 -3.99 8.35 4.84
C GLY A 52 -5.07 7.39 4.36
N CYS A 53 -5.22 6.25 5.05
CA CYS A 53 -6.30 5.32 4.77
C CYS A 53 -7.53 5.65 5.62
N VAL A 54 -8.61 6.12 4.99
CA VAL A 54 -9.88 6.43 5.64
C VAL A 54 -10.48 5.15 6.23
N LYS A 55 -11.03 5.23 7.45
CA LYS A 55 -11.70 4.08 8.08
C LYS A 55 -12.95 3.70 7.31
N ASN A 56 -13.22 2.39 7.22
CA ASN A 56 -14.39 1.85 6.52
C ASN A 56 -15.74 2.51 6.91
N LYS A 57 -15.90 2.95 8.16
CA LYS A 57 -17.10 3.68 8.62
C LYS A 57 -17.40 4.96 7.80
N TYR A 58 -16.38 5.56 7.19
CA TYR A 58 -16.47 6.79 6.42
C TYR A 58 -16.17 6.57 4.92
N ALA A 59 -15.95 5.32 4.49
CA ALA A 59 -15.54 5.00 3.11
C ALA A 59 -16.59 5.38 2.06
N GLU A 60 -17.88 5.30 2.42
CA GLU A 60 -18.99 5.67 1.53
C GLU A 60 -19.24 7.18 1.45
N ARG A 61 -18.54 7.98 2.26
CA ARG A 61 -18.66 9.44 2.24
C ARG A 61 -17.56 10.03 1.36
N SER A 62 -17.90 11.09 0.65
CA SER A 62 -16.88 11.90 -0.03
C SER A 62 -15.87 12.42 1.00
N PHE A 63 -14.61 12.41 0.61
CA PHE A 63 -13.54 12.96 1.43
C PHE A 63 -13.80 14.45 1.70
N GLU A 64 -13.65 14.85 2.96
CA GLU A 64 -13.69 16.26 3.35
C GLU A 64 -12.33 16.67 3.91
N VAL A 65 -11.81 17.81 3.44
CA VAL A 65 -10.51 18.35 3.90
C VAL A 65 -10.50 18.59 5.42
N THR A 66 -11.66 18.87 6.02
CA THR A 66 -11.84 19.02 7.48
C THR A 66 -11.39 17.78 8.26
N TRP A 67 -11.44 16.58 7.67
CA TRP A 67 -11.03 15.33 8.32
C TRP A 67 -9.55 15.31 8.68
N LEU A 68 -8.72 16.10 7.98
CA LEU A 68 -7.30 16.25 8.27
C LEU A 68 -7.04 16.92 9.64
N SER A 69 -8.02 17.67 10.17
CA SER A 69 -7.91 18.28 11.50
C SER A 69 -8.15 17.28 12.64
N GLU A 70 -8.89 16.20 12.39
CA GLU A 70 -9.17 15.13 13.37
C GLU A 70 -8.67 13.75 12.88
N PRO A 71 -7.37 13.58 12.60
CA PRO A 71 -6.85 12.43 11.87
C PRO A 71 -7.14 11.08 12.55
N ARG A 72 -7.13 11.05 13.90
CA ARG A 72 -7.42 9.83 14.69
C ARG A 72 -8.85 9.34 14.55
N LYS A 73 -9.79 10.23 14.22
CA LYS A 73 -11.20 9.90 14.06
C LYS A 73 -11.45 9.25 12.70
N TYR A 74 -10.93 9.86 11.64
CA TYR A 74 -11.26 9.52 10.26
C TYR A 74 -10.31 8.50 9.61
N PHE A 75 -9.03 8.48 9.99
CA PHE A 75 -8.03 7.63 9.36
C PHE A 75 -7.58 6.46 10.26
N SER A 76 -7.27 5.34 9.63
CA SER A 76 -6.79 4.12 10.28
C SER A 76 -5.27 4.04 10.34
N THR A 77 -4.60 4.46 9.26
CA THR A 77 -3.14 4.43 9.14
C THR A 77 -2.66 5.53 8.19
N PHE A 78 -1.41 5.91 8.35
CA PHE A 78 -0.71 6.83 7.47
C PHE A 78 0.56 6.17 6.97
N LYS A 79 0.85 6.36 5.69
CA LYS A 79 2.02 5.82 5.02
C LYS A 79 2.58 6.85 4.05
N GLU A 80 3.87 6.74 3.75
CA GLU A 80 4.54 7.66 2.84
C GLU A 80 4.98 6.91 1.59
N VAL A 81 4.99 7.63 0.47
CA VAL A 81 5.51 7.18 -0.82
C VAL A 81 6.50 8.24 -1.29
N PRO A 82 7.76 7.87 -1.60
CA PRO A 82 8.73 8.82 -2.11
C PRO A 82 8.29 9.38 -3.47
N ILE A 83 8.75 10.59 -3.80
CA ILE A 83 8.57 11.24 -5.11
C ILE A 83 9.87 11.93 -5.52
N ASP A 84 10.13 12.07 -6.81
CA ASP A 84 11.39 12.67 -7.30
C ASP A 84 11.54 14.15 -6.99
N SER A 85 10.65 14.98 -7.53
CA SER A 85 10.74 16.45 -7.39
C SER A 85 9.52 17.16 -7.96
N GLU A 86 8.92 16.63 -9.03
CA GLU A 86 7.69 17.19 -9.57
C GLU A 86 6.49 16.82 -8.69
N THR A 87 6.08 17.76 -7.85
CA THR A 87 4.75 17.84 -7.23
C THR A 87 3.65 18.16 -8.25
N ALA A 88 3.96 18.21 -9.55
CA ALA A 88 3.05 18.58 -10.61
C ALA A 88 1.91 17.54 -10.72
N GLY A 89 0.78 17.86 -10.10
CA GLY A 89 -0.48 17.13 -10.26
C GLY A 89 -0.95 16.31 -9.04
N VAL A 90 -0.28 16.40 -7.89
CA VAL A 90 -0.77 15.79 -6.65
C VAL A 90 -1.28 16.86 -5.69
N GLU A 91 -2.55 16.76 -5.31
CA GLU A 91 -3.20 17.70 -4.40
C GLU A 91 -3.59 17.03 -3.08
N VAL A 92 -3.60 17.81 -2.00
CA VAL A 92 -4.10 17.32 -0.70
C VAL A 92 -5.60 17.07 -0.80
N GLY A 93 -6.03 15.88 -0.36
CA GLY A 93 -7.40 15.40 -0.45
C GLY A 93 -7.71 14.59 -1.71
N GLN A 94 -6.77 14.48 -2.65
CA GLN A 94 -6.93 13.66 -3.83
C GLN A 94 -6.94 12.17 -3.48
N PHE A 95 -7.80 11.41 -4.17
CA PHE A 95 -7.80 9.95 -4.12
C PHE A 95 -6.58 9.37 -4.84
N ALA A 96 -5.90 8.41 -4.22
CA ALA A 96 -4.75 7.73 -4.80
C ALA A 96 -5.22 6.63 -5.78
N ASP A 97 -5.64 7.04 -6.97
CA ASP A 97 -6.16 6.12 -8.00
C ASP A 97 -5.05 5.19 -8.54
N PRO A 98 -5.20 3.86 -8.44
CA PRO A 98 -4.22 2.90 -8.95
C PRO A 98 -3.95 3.01 -10.46
N SER A 99 -4.94 3.42 -11.25
CA SER A 99 -4.84 3.51 -12.71
C SER A 99 -3.82 4.55 -13.18
N HIS A 100 -3.48 5.52 -12.33
CA HIS A 100 -2.42 6.49 -12.61
C HIS A 100 -1.01 5.93 -12.42
N PHE A 101 -0.86 4.78 -11.75
CA PHE A 101 0.44 4.23 -11.35
C PHE A 101 0.74 2.88 -11.99
N ILE A 102 -0.28 2.07 -12.28
CA ILE A 102 -0.13 0.69 -12.72
C ILE A 102 -1.05 0.44 -13.92
N ALA A 103 -0.46 0.01 -15.03
CA ALA A 103 -1.17 -0.52 -16.18
C ALA A 103 -1.20 -2.05 -16.13
N GLN A 104 -2.17 -2.64 -16.83
CA GLN A 104 -2.23 -4.10 -16.95
C GLN A 104 -0.99 -4.62 -17.70
N GLY A 105 -0.29 -5.59 -17.10
CA GLY A 105 0.91 -6.19 -17.65
C GLY A 105 2.21 -5.66 -17.05
N ASP A 106 2.14 -4.59 -16.25
CA ASP A 106 3.31 -4.04 -15.57
C ASP A 106 3.89 -5.03 -14.55
N ILE A 107 5.22 -5.08 -14.51
CA ILE A 107 5.94 -5.78 -13.46
C ILE A 107 6.11 -4.82 -12.30
N VAL A 108 5.65 -5.22 -11.11
CA VAL A 108 5.62 -4.37 -9.92
C VAL A 108 6.43 -4.96 -8.78
N ASP A 109 7.09 -4.10 -8.02
CA ASP A 109 7.73 -4.45 -6.76
C ASP A 109 6.73 -4.36 -5.61
N VAL A 110 6.66 -5.40 -4.80
CA VAL A 110 5.75 -5.47 -3.64
C VAL A 110 6.55 -5.67 -2.36
N PHE A 111 6.31 -4.80 -1.39
CA PHE A 111 6.91 -4.90 -0.06
C PHE A 111 5.83 -4.93 1.02
N GLY A 112 6.14 -5.53 2.16
CA GLY A 112 5.20 -5.65 3.25
C GLY A 112 5.81 -6.37 4.45
N ILE A 113 5.07 -6.34 5.57
CA ILE A 113 5.47 -7.06 6.78
C ILE A 113 5.02 -8.51 6.63
N THR A 114 5.98 -9.44 6.68
CA THR A 114 5.69 -10.87 6.64
C THR A 114 5.00 -11.34 7.91
N LYS A 115 4.21 -12.42 7.81
CA LYS A 115 3.57 -13.04 8.98
C LYS A 115 4.65 -13.55 9.95
N GLY A 116 4.64 -13.03 11.18
CA GLY A 116 5.50 -13.51 12.24
C GLY A 116 5.19 -14.96 12.61
N ALA A 117 6.22 -15.78 12.75
CA ALA A 117 6.08 -17.19 13.13
C ALA A 117 6.35 -17.47 14.63
N GLY A 118 6.64 -16.44 15.43
CA GLY A 118 7.01 -16.61 16.85
C GLY A 118 8.44 -17.13 17.05
N PHE A 119 8.74 -17.68 18.24
CA PHE A 119 10.02 -18.34 18.51
C PHE A 119 10.12 -19.62 17.68
N GLN A 120 11.15 -19.73 16.83
CA GLN A 120 11.36 -20.84 15.92
C GLN A 120 12.72 -21.49 16.17
N GLY A 121 12.76 -22.82 16.14
CA GLY A 121 14.01 -23.59 16.21
C GLY A 121 14.87 -23.42 14.95
N VAL A 122 16.14 -23.82 15.06
CA VAL A 122 17.15 -23.63 13.98
C VAL A 122 16.80 -24.33 12.68
N VAL A 123 16.15 -25.50 12.75
CA VAL A 123 15.68 -26.24 11.56
C VAL A 123 14.69 -25.40 10.76
N LYS A 124 13.69 -24.80 11.42
CA LYS A 124 12.66 -24.00 10.73
C LYS A 124 13.11 -22.59 10.35
N ARG A 125 13.99 -21.96 11.15
CA ARG A 125 14.46 -20.59 10.90
C ARG A 125 15.58 -20.53 9.86
N HIS A 126 16.45 -21.53 9.84
CA HIS A 126 17.68 -21.53 9.03
C HIS A 126 17.81 -22.75 8.09
N GLY A 127 16.84 -23.68 8.10
CA GLY A 127 16.85 -24.84 7.20
C GLY A 127 17.86 -25.93 7.57
N PHE A 128 18.27 -26.04 8.84
CA PHE A 128 19.24 -27.05 9.27
C PHE A 128 18.65 -28.46 9.21
N SER A 129 19.45 -29.48 8.89
CA SER A 129 18.99 -30.85 8.63
C SER A 129 18.57 -31.67 9.87
N GLY A 130 18.87 -31.18 11.08
CA GLY A 130 18.64 -31.92 12.32
C GLY A 130 19.63 -33.05 12.57
N GLY A 131 19.44 -33.78 13.66
CA GLY A 131 20.20 -34.99 13.98
C GLY A 131 19.57 -36.24 13.41
N LYS A 132 20.24 -37.38 13.56
CA LYS A 132 19.64 -38.70 13.27
C LYS A 132 18.42 -38.91 14.17
N ALA A 133 17.36 -39.49 13.61
CA ALA A 133 16.13 -39.83 14.32
C ALA A 133 16.31 -41.02 15.28
#